data_AF-A0A958S790-F1
#
_entry.id   AF-A0A958S790-F1
#
_cell.length_a   1.000
_cell.length_b   1.000
_cell.length_c   1.000
_cell.angle_alpha   90.00
_cell.angle_beta   90.00
_cell.angle_gamma   90.00
#
_symmetry.space_group_name_H-M   'P 1'
#
loop_
_entity.id
_entity.type
_entity.pdbx_description
1 polymer ?
#
loop_
_entity_poly.entity_id
_entity_poly.type
_entity_poly.pdbx_seq_one_letter_code
_entity_poly.pdbx_strand_id
1 'polypeptide(L)'
;MKMTDKQIQRLVKLMFKELKDQGLVTFKESEDKAVRRSEEIVKENFKKEVELDHLVNKMMDDLERQNPGEFQRFKMFPLLKKRLAKEKGFIL
;
A
#
# COMPACT_ATOMS: atom_id res chain seq x y z
N MET A 1 -6.18 5.05 9.58
CA MET A 1 -5.27 4.30 8.69
C MET A 1 -3.93 4.08 9.38
N LYS A 2 -3.24 3.00 9.00
CA LYS A 2 -2.17 2.28 9.72
C LYS A 2 -0.92 3.11 10.10
N MET A 3 -0.64 4.28 9.51
CA MET A 3 0.47 5.16 9.89
C MET A 3 0.14 6.65 9.67
N THR A 4 0.61 7.50 10.58
CA THR A 4 0.56 8.98 10.50
C THR A 4 1.69 9.52 9.62
N ASP A 5 1.55 10.75 9.12
CA ASP A 5 2.59 11.43 8.34
C ASP A 5 3.94 11.42 9.05
N LYS A 6 3.97 11.68 10.37
CA LYS A 6 5.20 11.63 11.17
C LYS A 6 5.85 10.23 11.17
N GLN A 7 5.04 9.18 11.17
CA GLN A 7 5.55 7.81 11.11
C GLN A 7 6.09 7.46 9.72
N ILE A 8 5.45 7.92 8.64
CA ILE A 8 5.94 7.76 7.27
C ILE A 8 7.30 8.46 7.12
N GLN A 9 7.41 9.71 7.59
CA GLN A 9 8.67 10.47 7.58
C GLN A 9 9.79 9.74 8.33
N ARG A 10 9.48 9.21 9.51
CA ARG A 10 10.46 8.46 10.31
C ARG A 10 10.90 7.17 9.62
N LEU A 11 9.99 6.45 8.98
CA LEU A 11 10.29 5.23 8.23
C LEU A 11 11.22 5.52 7.05
N VAL A 12 10.90 6.53 6.24
CA VAL A 12 11.72 6.93 5.09
C VAL A 12 13.13 7.35 5.54
N LYS A 13 13.23 8.15 6.60
CA LYS A 13 14.53 8.56 7.15
C LYS A 13 15.36 7.39 7.66
N LEU A 14 14.75 6.43 8.35
CA LEU A 14 15.44 5.22 8.82
C LEU A 14 15.94 4.37 7.65
N MET A 15 15.13 4.19 6.60
CA MET A 15 15.54 3.48 5.39
C MET A 15 16.75 4.15 4.73
N PHE A 16 16.70 5.46 4.50
CA PHE A 16 17.83 6.17 3.88
C PHE A 16 19.09 6.15 4.75
N LYS A 17 18.94 6.21 6.08
CA LYS A 17 20.06 6.06 7.01
C LYS A 17 20.71 4.68 6.86
N GLU A 18 19.93 3.61 6.93
CA GLU A 18 20.45 2.24 6.82
C GLU A 18 21.11 2.00 5.45
N LEU A 19 20.47 2.46 4.39
CA LEU A 19 21.01 2.33 3.03
C LEU A 19 22.32 3.11 2.82
N LYS A 20 22.47 4.25 3.49
CA LYS A 20 23.73 5.01 3.53
C LYS A 20 24.81 4.30 4.34
N ASP A 21 24.44 3.79 5.51
CA ASP A 21 25.36 3.08 6.41
C ASP A 21 25.93 1.83 5.71
N GLN A 22 25.15 1.20 4.83
CA GLN A 22 25.59 0.08 3.99
C GLN A 22 26.30 0.50 2.69
N GLY A 23 26.41 1.79 2.39
CA GLY A 23 27.04 2.31 1.17
C GLY A 23 26.30 1.97 -0.14
N LEU A 24 25.01 1.59 -0.06
CA LEU A 24 24.22 1.12 -1.20
C LEU A 24 23.55 2.24 -1.99
N VAL A 25 23.65 3.49 -1.54
CA VAL A 25 22.93 4.63 -2.15
C VAL A 25 23.88 5.78 -2.45
N THR A 26 23.86 6.21 -3.72
CA THR A 26 24.44 7.45 -4.20
C THR A 26 23.33 8.38 -4.70
N PHE A 27 23.26 9.59 -4.18
CA PHE A 27 22.25 10.56 -4.59
C PHE A 27 22.74 11.35 -5.82
N LYS A 28 21.91 11.39 -6.87
CA LYS A 28 22.15 12.25 -8.05
C LYS A 28 21.74 13.71 -7.80
N GLU A 29 20.88 13.96 -6.81
CA GLU A 29 20.39 15.27 -6.39
C GLU A 29 20.48 15.40 -4.86
N SER A 30 19.92 16.46 -4.28
CA SER A 30 19.87 16.61 -2.81
C SER A 30 19.06 15.49 -2.15
N GLU A 31 19.54 15.07 -0.98
CA GLU A 31 18.88 14.06 -0.15
C GLU A 31 17.45 14.47 0.23
N ASP A 32 17.22 15.73 0.55
CA ASP A 32 15.88 16.25 0.86
C ASP A 32 14.86 15.99 -0.26
N LYS A 33 15.27 16.11 -1.52
CA LYS A 33 14.37 15.80 -2.65
C LYS A 33 14.05 14.31 -2.71
N ALA A 34 15.04 13.45 -2.52
CA ALA A 34 14.85 11.99 -2.53
C ALA A 34 13.96 11.52 -1.38
N VAL A 35 14.15 12.09 -0.19
CA VAL A 35 13.33 11.81 1.01
C VAL A 35 11.88 12.25 0.77
N ARG A 36 11.65 13.49 0.33
CA ARG A 36 10.29 13.98 0.03
C ARG A 36 9.59 13.14 -1.02
N ARG A 37 10.29 12.79 -2.10
CA ARG A 37 9.73 11.95 -3.17
C ARG A 37 9.36 10.56 -2.64
N SER A 38 10.17 10.00 -1.75
CA SER A 38 9.89 8.70 -1.14
C SER A 38 8.69 8.76 -0.19
N GLU A 39 8.55 9.84 0.58
CA GLU A 39 7.36 10.08 1.41
C GLU A 39 6.09 10.16 0.55
N GLU A 40 6.13 10.86 -0.58
CA GLU A 40 5.02 10.92 -1.53
C GLU A 40 4.64 9.54 -2.07
N ILE A 41 5.63 8.74 -2.50
CA ILE A 41 5.41 7.39 -3.04
C ILE A 41 4.75 6.50 -1.99
N VAL A 42 5.20 6.57 -0.73
CA VAL A 42 4.62 5.78 0.37
C VAL A 42 3.17 6.24 0.64
N LYS A 43 2.93 7.55 0.70
CA LYS A 43 1.57 8.11 0.90
C LYS A 43 0.63 7.71 -0.25
N GLU A 44 1.11 7.76 -1.48
CA GLU A 44 0.34 7.34 -2.66
C GLU A 44 0.02 5.84 -2.62
N ASN A 45 0.97 5.01 -2.19
CA ASN A 45 0.71 3.58 -1.98
C ASN A 45 -0.40 3.33 -0.96
N PHE A 46 -0.36 4.01 0.20
CA PHE A 46 -1.41 3.88 1.20
C PHE A 46 -2.79 4.31 0.68
N LYS A 47 -2.86 5.37 -0.12
CA LYS A 47 -4.12 5.79 -0.76
C LYS A 47 -4.63 4.72 -1.72
N LYS A 48 -3.75 4.17 -2.56
CA LYS A 48 -4.08 3.06 -3.47
C LYS A 48 -4.52 1.80 -2.74
N GLU A 49 -3.95 1.48 -1.56
CA GLU A 49 -4.41 0.35 -0.73
C GLU A 49 -5.85 0.56 -0.26
N VAL A 50 -6.22 1.78 0.14
CA VAL A 50 -7.59 2.10 0.56
C VAL A 50 -8.58 2.03 -0.60
N GLU A 51 -8.19 2.56 -1.76
CA GLU A 51 -9.00 2.45 -2.97
C GLU A 51 -9.20 0.98 -3.36
N LEU A 52 -8.17 0.16 -3.21
CA LEU A 52 -8.27 -1.29 -3.41
C LEU A 52 -9.25 -1.91 -2.42
N ASP A 53 -9.20 -1.54 -1.14
CA ASP A 53 -10.15 -2.03 -0.13
C ASP A 53 -11.59 -1.63 -0.45
N HIS A 54 -11.83 -0.40 -0.91
CA HIS A 54 -13.16 0.02 -1.35
C HIS A 54 -13.65 -0.77 -2.56
N LEU A 55 -12.78 -1.03 -3.54
CA LEU A 55 -13.11 -1.80 -4.73
C LEU A 55 -13.41 -3.27 -4.38
N VAL A 56 -12.62 -3.88 -3.49
CA VAL A 56 -12.86 -5.23 -2.98
C VAL A 56 -14.23 -5.26 -2.30
N ASN A 57 -14.53 -4.33 -1.39
CA ASN A 57 -15.83 -4.30 -0.71
C ASN A 57 -17.01 -4.17 -1.69
N LYS A 58 -16.89 -3.34 -2.71
CA LYS A 58 -17.93 -3.22 -3.75
C LYS A 58 -18.15 -4.55 -4.49
N MET A 59 -17.07 -5.23 -4.89
CA MET A 59 -17.17 -6.56 -5.53
C MET A 59 -17.76 -7.60 -4.59
N MET A 60 -17.45 -7.52 -3.29
CA MET A 60 -18.04 -8.40 -2.28
C MET A 60 -19.55 -8.22 -2.19
N ASP A 61 -20.02 -6.97 -2.15
CA ASP A 61 -21.45 -6.66 -2.06
C ASP A 61 -22.21 -7.14 -3.32
N ASP A 62 -21.60 -7.01 -4.49
CA ASP A 62 -22.18 -7.50 -5.75
C ASP A 62 -22.27 -9.03 -5.78
N LEU A 63 -21.23 -9.74 -5.32
CA LEU A 63 -21.20 -11.20 -5.25
C LEU A 63 -22.18 -11.75 -4.20
N GLU A 64 -22.32 -11.08 -3.07
CA GLU A 64 -23.26 -11.42 -2.00
C GLU A 64 -24.72 -11.29 -2.47
N ARG A 65 -25.03 -10.26 -3.25
CA ARG A 65 -26.35 -10.08 -3.88
C ARG A 65 -26.67 -11.18 -4.89
N GLN A 66 -25.67 -11.65 -5.64
CA GLN A 66 -25.85 -12.69 -6.65
C GLN A 66 -25.95 -14.10 -6.05
N ASN A 67 -25.32 -14.34 -4.89
CA ASN A 67 -25.27 -15.65 -4.24
C ASN A 67 -25.65 -15.56 -2.75
N PRO A 68 -26.92 -15.25 -2.44
CA PRO A 68 -27.37 -15.14 -1.06
C PRO A 68 -27.30 -16.49 -0.34
N GLY A 69 -26.72 -16.51 0.87
CA GLY A 69 -26.73 -17.67 1.77
C GLY A 69 -25.46 -18.53 1.83
N GLU A 70 -24.62 -18.54 0.77
CA GLU A 70 -23.37 -19.32 0.74
C GLU A 70 -22.09 -18.45 0.78
N PHE A 71 -22.26 -17.13 0.76
CA PHE A 71 -21.14 -16.21 0.59
C PHE A 71 -20.33 -15.99 1.87
N GLN A 72 -19.14 -16.61 1.95
CA GLN A 72 -18.23 -16.49 3.09
C GLN A 72 -17.36 -15.21 2.99
N ARG A 73 -17.95 -14.05 3.31
CA ARG A 73 -17.32 -12.73 3.18
C ARG A 73 -15.91 -12.64 3.76
N PHE A 74 -15.70 -13.17 4.96
CA PHE A 74 -14.41 -13.14 5.66
C PHE A 74 -13.29 -13.89 4.92
N LYS A 75 -13.59 -15.01 4.24
CA LYS A 75 -12.60 -15.77 3.48
C LYS A 75 -12.37 -15.20 2.09
N MET A 76 -13.42 -14.66 1.48
CA MET A 76 -13.40 -14.15 0.12
C MET A 76 -12.69 -12.79 0.01
N PHE A 77 -12.82 -11.93 1.02
CA PHE A 77 -12.15 -10.61 1.04
C PHE A 77 -10.62 -10.70 0.85
N PRO A 78 -9.84 -11.48 1.64
CA PRO A 78 -8.39 -11.55 1.45
C PRO A 78 -8.00 -12.18 0.11
N LEU A 79 -8.78 -13.13 -0.40
CA LEU A 79 -8.52 -13.76 -1.70
C LEU A 79 -8.70 -12.76 -2.85
N LEU A 80 -9.81 -12.00 -2.84
CA LEU A 80 -10.09 -10.97 -3.84
C LEU A 80 -9.11 -9.81 -3.74
N LYS A 81 -8.79 -9.34 -2.54
CA LYS A 81 -7.78 -8.29 -2.32
C LYS A 81 -6.42 -8.71 -2.88
N LYS A 82 -5.97 -9.94 -2.61
CA LYS A 82 -4.69 -10.45 -3.13
C LYS A 82 -4.69 -10.57 -4.64
N ARG A 83 -5.79 -11.04 -5.24
CA ARG A 83 -5.91 -11.13 -6.70
C ARG A 83 -5.87 -9.76 -7.36
N LEU A 84 -6.67 -8.81 -6.87
CA LEU A 84 -6.75 -7.47 -7.43
C LEU A 84 -5.45 -6.68 -7.24
N ALA A 85 -4.76 -6.86 -6.11
CA ALA A 85 -3.44 -6.30 -5.91
C ALA A 85 -2.46 -6.79 -6.98
N LYS A 86 -2.43 -8.11 -7.24
CA LYS A 86 -1.58 -8.70 -8.28
C LYS A 86 -1.90 -8.15 -9.67
N GLU A 87 -3.18 -8.05 -10.03
CA GLU A 87 -3.62 -7.52 -11.33
C GLU A 87 -3.27 -6.04 -11.51
N LYS A 88 -3.30 -5.25 -10.42
CA LYS A 88 -2.94 -3.82 -10.43
C LYS A 88 -1.46 -3.55 -10.22
N GLY A 89 -0.62 -4.59 -10.11
CA GLY A 89 0.81 -4.45 -9.82
C GLY A 89 1.10 -3.86 -8.43
N PHE A 90 0.18 -4.01 -7.49
CA PHE A 90 0.30 -3.54 -6.11
C PHE A 90 0.92 -4.62 -5.22
N ILE A 91 1.89 -4.25 -4.40
CA ILE A 91 2.50 -5.14 -3.40
C ILE A 91 1.78 -4.91 -2.07
N LEU A 92 1.10 -5.93 -1.56
CA LEU A 92 0.39 -5.93 -0.27
C LEU A 92 1.31 -6.22 0.91
#